data_AF-A0A2E2C9Y6-F1
#
_entry.id   AF-A0A2E2C9Y6-F1
#
_cell.length_a   1.000
_cell.length_b   1.000
_cell.length_c   1.000
_cell.angle_alpha   90.00
_cell.angle_beta   90.00
_cell.angle_gamma   90.00
#
_symmetry.space_group_name_H-M   'P 1'
#
loop_
_entity.id
_entity.type
_entity.pdbx_description
1 polymer ?
#
loop_
_entity_poly.entity_id
_entity_poly.type
_entity_poly.pdbx_seq_one_letter_code
_entity_poly.pdbx_strand_id
1 'polypeptide(L)'
;MSDRIHFCISCSLLLFMVGLVIAPSSSHSPLPEQPLPSQSSVETRQSVQNFLDEESAQTALVSINAGLSAKQNGDVGHYIPLNVVPENMAGKRVQQSPVTAPRPENQNQLKKQSFSRELRQKLEQTVTTANQLISQTEDTFSRGLIPLSDYHLALNLAYDTKIRAADVQNQGRAKLLLNEKRALIQKAVEQLQAFDQPAAQGWYGDLVHARLILAQTDYEIAGVSHNRDGQEAALGQITRLSDEYFSVRNEEFSVGEAGLAEYRRASRAVNIARQEQNHFRGVKDETSLMNYAEDLHQIESAVEWFSSNGAGLGRADLVDLSKANLNYVQGKYYQSQNRETESQQFFNDSLQQAKSAWELRMDQYYPRGTANLHDLTTSWILWNASGSELSELKPSQSAAIRQALTAGLDRMVNTADQITDRRGRMAGDISLVHCLKNSEFLIELENSQNK
;
A
#
# COMPACT_ATOMS: atom_id res chain seq x y z
N MET A 1 -60.36 -15.41 0.67
CA MET A 1 -60.65 -14.04 0.17
C MET A 1 -60.24 -12.92 1.13
N SER A 2 -59.75 -13.21 2.36
CA SER A 2 -59.42 -12.18 3.36
C SER A 2 -58.00 -11.58 3.26
N ASP A 3 -57.02 -12.32 2.74
CA ASP A 3 -55.61 -11.86 2.81
C ASP A 3 -55.21 -10.84 1.73
N ARG A 4 -55.92 -10.82 0.59
CA ARG A 4 -55.66 -9.84 -0.47
C ARG A 4 -56.16 -8.44 -0.11
N ILE A 5 -57.18 -8.34 0.73
CA ILE A 5 -57.74 -7.05 1.17
C ILE A 5 -56.79 -6.39 2.18
N HIS A 6 -56.19 -7.16 3.10
CA HIS A 6 -55.19 -6.63 4.03
C HIS A 6 -53.91 -6.15 3.35
N PHE A 7 -53.44 -6.86 2.31
CA PHE A 7 -52.27 -6.43 1.53
C PHE A 7 -52.53 -5.11 0.79
N CYS A 8 -53.71 -4.95 0.16
CA CYS A 8 -54.06 -3.72 -0.55
C CYS A 8 -54.21 -2.52 0.40
N ILE A 9 -54.83 -2.70 1.58
CA ILE A 9 -54.97 -1.62 2.58
C ILE A 9 -53.59 -1.20 3.14
N SER A 10 -52.66 -2.14 3.30
CA SER A 10 -51.30 -1.86 3.77
C SER A 10 -50.48 -1.05 2.76
N CYS A 11 -50.60 -1.37 1.47
CA CYS A 11 -49.95 -0.60 0.40
C CYS A 11 -50.56 0.80 0.23
N SER A 12 -51.87 0.97 0.43
CA SER A 12 -52.53 2.27 0.36
C SER A 12 -52.13 3.22 1.50
N LEU A 13 -51.94 2.70 2.71
CA LEU A 13 -51.45 3.49 3.85
C LEU A 13 -49.99 3.95 3.66
N LEU A 14 -49.15 3.12 3.03
CA LEU A 14 -47.74 3.44 2.79
C LEU A 14 -47.57 4.48 1.68
N LEU A 15 -48.43 4.46 0.65
CA LEU A 15 -48.48 5.51 -0.38
C LEU A 15 -49.06 6.84 0.14
N PHE A 16 -50.00 6.80 1.08
CA PHE A 16 -50.57 8.02 1.68
C PHE A 16 -49.54 8.74 2.61
N MET A 17 -48.70 7.98 3.31
CA MET A 17 -47.61 8.53 4.14
C MET A 17 -46.48 9.15 3.31
N VAL A 18 -46.16 8.57 2.15
CA VAL A 18 -45.14 9.14 1.22
C VAL A 18 -45.68 10.39 0.52
N GLY A 19 -46.99 10.48 0.26
CA GLY A 19 -47.63 11.67 -0.32
C GLY A 19 -47.73 12.88 0.62
N LEU A 20 -47.75 12.67 1.95
CA LEU A 20 -47.85 13.76 2.94
C LEU A 20 -46.51 14.46 3.25
N VAL A 21 -45.38 13.90 2.84
CA VAL A 21 -44.05 14.50 3.01
C VAL A 21 -43.66 15.39 1.82
N ILE A 22 -44.45 15.37 0.73
CA ILE A 22 -44.21 16.17 -0.47
C ILE A 22 -45.48 16.97 -0.82
N ALA A 23 -45.73 18.04 -0.06
CA ALA A 23 -46.61 19.12 -0.48
C ALA A 23 -45.89 20.47 -0.25
N PRO A 24 -45.75 21.33 -1.29
CA PRO A 24 -45.08 22.61 -1.19
C PRO A 24 -46.02 23.67 -0.63
N SER A 25 -45.62 24.35 0.44
CA SER A 25 -46.30 25.55 0.94
C SER A 25 -46.01 26.72 0.00
N SER A 26 -46.97 27.08 -0.83
CA SER A 26 -46.95 28.30 -1.64
C SER A 26 -47.52 29.48 -0.84
N SER A 27 -46.78 30.58 -0.77
CA SER A 27 -47.32 31.88 -0.42
C SER A 27 -46.64 32.99 -1.24
N HIS A 28 -47.45 33.55 -2.13
CA HIS A 28 -47.36 34.77 -2.96
C HIS A 28 -46.09 35.63 -3.00
N SER A 29 -45.61 35.84 -4.24
CA SER A 29 -44.77 36.98 -4.66
C SER A 29 -45.52 38.32 -4.60
N PRO A 30 -44.77 39.42 -4.46
CA PRO A 30 -44.73 40.41 -5.55
C PRO A 30 -43.29 40.69 -6.03
N LEU A 31 -43.11 40.84 -7.34
CA LEU A 31 -41.94 41.45 -8.00
C LEU A 31 -42.14 42.98 -8.12
N PRO A 32 -41.11 43.79 -8.46
CA PRO A 32 -39.69 43.72 -8.09
C PRO A 32 -39.10 45.09 -7.70
N GLU A 33 -38.03 45.10 -6.90
CA GLU A 33 -37.04 46.18 -6.88
C GLU A 33 -35.64 45.56 -6.97
N GLN A 34 -34.82 46.02 -7.93
CA GLN A 34 -33.42 45.61 -8.12
C GLN A 34 -32.57 46.04 -6.91
N PRO A 35 -31.56 45.23 -6.53
CA PRO A 35 -30.18 45.63 -6.86
C PRO A 35 -29.19 44.47 -7.15
N LEU A 36 -28.30 44.75 -8.12
CA LEU A 36 -26.89 44.38 -8.34
C LEU A 36 -26.36 42.93 -8.15
N PRO A 37 -25.41 42.49 -9.02
CA PRO A 37 -24.98 41.11 -9.12
C PRO A 37 -23.89 40.79 -8.10
N SER A 38 -24.00 39.63 -7.45
CA SER A 38 -22.86 38.99 -6.80
C SER A 38 -22.66 37.61 -7.42
N GLN A 39 -21.53 37.49 -8.11
CA GLN A 39 -20.96 36.29 -8.68
C GLN A 39 -20.62 35.30 -7.55
N SER A 40 -20.87 34.00 -7.76
CA SER A 40 -19.98 32.88 -7.45
C SER A 40 -20.77 31.57 -7.28
N SER A 41 -20.97 30.82 -8.38
CA SER A 41 -21.24 29.37 -8.27
C SER A 41 -21.06 28.58 -9.58
N VAL A 42 -20.35 29.12 -10.58
CA VAL A 42 -20.17 28.45 -11.90
C VAL A 42 -18.70 28.14 -12.23
N GLU A 43 -17.72 28.74 -11.53
CA GLU A 43 -16.30 28.61 -11.89
C GLU A 43 -15.62 27.28 -11.49
N THR A 44 -16.15 26.53 -10.52
CA THR A 44 -15.44 25.32 -10.05
C THR A 44 -15.62 24.11 -10.97
N ARG A 45 -16.70 24.03 -11.75
CA ARG A 45 -16.95 22.92 -12.69
C ARG A 45 -16.32 23.11 -14.08
N GLN A 46 -15.94 24.34 -14.45
CA GLN A 46 -15.30 24.64 -15.74
C GLN A 46 -13.78 24.46 -15.73
N SER A 47 -13.13 24.46 -14.55
CA SER A 47 -11.66 24.33 -14.46
C SER A 47 -11.13 22.92 -14.74
N VAL A 48 -11.87 21.87 -14.36
CA VAL A 48 -11.45 20.47 -14.59
C VAL A 48 -11.66 20.05 -16.04
N GLN A 49 -12.72 20.52 -16.70
CA GLN A 49 -12.98 20.19 -18.11
C GLN A 49 -12.00 20.90 -19.06
N ASN A 50 -11.66 22.17 -18.78
CA ASN A 50 -10.73 22.93 -19.62
C ASN A 50 -9.27 22.47 -19.50
N PHE A 51 -8.88 21.80 -18.41
CA PHE A 51 -7.54 21.23 -18.25
C PHE A 51 -7.36 19.93 -19.05
N LEU A 52 -8.43 19.14 -19.21
CA LEU A 52 -8.37 17.85 -19.91
C LEU A 52 -8.35 17.99 -21.43
N ASP A 53 -8.84 19.10 -21.98
CA ASP A 53 -8.89 19.33 -23.43
C ASP A 53 -7.55 19.86 -24.01
N GLU A 54 -6.68 20.49 -23.20
CA GLU A 54 -5.41 21.09 -23.67
C GLU A 54 -4.22 20.11 -23.76
N GLU A 55 -4.22 18.98 -23.05
CA GLU A 55 -3.05 18.06 -23.00
C GLU A 55 -3.09 16.94 -24.07
N SER A 56 -4.14 16.90 -24.89
CA SER A 56 -4.32 15.90 -25.95
C SER A 56 -3.54 16.18 -27.24
N ALA A 57 -2.71 17.24 -27.28
CA ALA A 57 -2.03 17.69 -28.48
C ALA A 57 -0.53 17.98 -28.25
N GLN A 58 0.33 16.94 -28.25
CA GLN A 58 1.58 16.89 -29.05
C GLN A 58 2.49 15.72 -28.68
N THR A 59 2.53 14.75 -29.59
CA THR A 59 3.49 13.63 -29.67
C THR A 59 4.85 14.02 -30.28
N ALA A 60 5.89 13.30 -29.83
CA ALA A 60 7.10 12.83 -30.53
C ALA A 60 8.32 13.78 -30.73
N LEU A 61 9.53 13.29 -30.35
CA LEU A 61 10.65 12.99 -31.27
C LEU A 61 12.04 12.74 -30.59
N VAL A 62 12.79 11.81 -31.23
CA VAL A 62 14.26 11.62 -31.32
C VAL A 62 15.02 10.77 -30.27
N SER A 63 15.84 9.90 -30.86
CA SER A 63 16.66 8.80 -30.33
C SER A 63 18.16 9.15 -30.33
N ILE A 64 18.99 8.23 -29.81
CA ILE A 64 20.38 7.87 -30.21
C ILE A 64 21.53 8.08 -29.18
N ASN A 65 22.00 6.92 -28.68
CA ASN A 65 23.37 6.43 -28.42
C ASN A 65 24.23 6.73 -27.15
N ALA A 66 24.54 5.58 -26.51
CA ALA A 66 25.87 4.97 -26.27
C ALA A 66 26.69 5.32 -25.01
N GLY A 67 26.98 4.28 -24.22
CA GLY A 67 28.10 4.28 -23.26
C GLY A 67 27.98 3.24 -22.14
N LEU A 68 28.32 1.98 -22.42
CA LEU A 68 28.54 0.91 -21.43
C LEU A 68 29.64 1.26 -20.41
N SER A 69 29.49 0.86 -19.14
CA SER A 69 30.26 -0.24 -18.52
C SER A 69 30.24 -0.25 -16.97
N ALA A 70 30.03 -1.46 -16.44
CA ALA A 70 30.58 -2.08 -15.22
C ALA A 70 30.12 -1.65 -13.80
N LYS A 71 29.26 -2.53 -13.27
CA LYS A 71 29.37 -3.25 -11.99
C LYS A 71 29.62 -2.44 -10.71
N GLN A 72 28.60 -2.39 -9.87
CA GLN A 72 28.63 -2.98 -8.51
C GLN A 72 27.19 -3.20 -8.04
N ASN A 73 26.97 -4.35 -7.38
CA ASN A 73 25.69 -4.87 -6.92
C ASN A 73 24.74 -3.77 -6.42
N GLY A 74 23.66 -3.55 -7.17
CA GLY A 74 22.58 -2.66 -6.75
C GLY A 74 21.73 -3.35 -5.69
N ASP A 75 21.40 -2.58 -4.65
CA ASP A 75 20.27 -2.84 -3.76
C ASP A 75 19.09 -3.38 -4.59
N VAL A 76 18.68 -4.61 -4.30
CA VAL A 76 17.42 -5.15 -4.80
C VAL A 76 16.33 -4.41 -4.03
N GLY A 77 15.78 -3.35 -4.62
CA GLY A 77 14.58 -2.69 -4.11
C GLY A 77 13.48 -3.72 -3.94
N HIS A 78 13.08 -3.97 -2.70
CA HIS A 78 11.96 -4.87 -2.39
C HIS A 78 10.66 -4.11 -2.68
N TYR A 79 9.77 -4.68 -3.49
CA TYR A 79 8.49 -4.06 -3.81
C TYR A 79 7.53 -4.16 -2.62
N ILE A 80 7.07 -3.01 -2.12
CA ILE A 80 6.24 -2.94 -0.90
C ILE A 80 4.76 -3.09 -1.23
N PRO A 81 4.03 -3.95 -0.49
CA PRO A 81 2.60 -4.17 -0.68
C PRO A 81 1.81 -2.86 -0.72
N LEU A 82 0.85 -2.81 -1.64
CA LEU A 82 0.13 -1.61 -2.07
C LEU A 82 -0.66 -0.88 -0.96
N ASN A 83 -0.84 -1.49 0.20
CA ASN A 83 -1.53 -0.91 1.36
C ASN A 83 -0.63 -0.13 2.34
N VAL A 84 0.70 -0.12 2.17
CA VAL A 84 1.60 0.59 3.10
C VAL A 84 2.78 1.23 2.38
N VAL A 85 3.22 2.42 2.79
CA VAL A 85 4.49 3.01 2.35
C VAL A 85 5.56 2.64 3.38
N PRO A 86 6.63 1.89 3.00
CA PRO A 86 7.91 2.56 2.67
C PRO A 86 8.79 1.89 1.58
N GLU A 87 9.25 2.65 0.57
CA GLU A 87 10.46 2.31 -0.22
C GLU A 87 11.71 2.37 0.68
N ASN A 88 12.51 1.29 0.67
CA ASN A 88 13.81 1.23 1.34
C ASN A 88 14.98 1.33 0.34
N MET A 89 15.92 2.18 0.75
CA MET A 89 17.35 2.31 0.37
C MET A 89 17.74 3.09 -0.88
N ALA A 90 18.03 4.37 -0.62
CA ALA A 90 19.06 5.13 -1.29
C ALA A 90 20.45 4.62 -0.89
N GLY A 91 21.18 4.01 -1.84
CA GLY A 91 22.62 3.78 -1.71
C GLY A 91 23.41 5.09 -1.91
N LYS A 92 24.14 5.54 -0.88
CA LYS A 92 25.11 6.64 -0.96
C LYS A 92 26.22 6.31 -1.96
N ARG A 93 26.51 7.25 -2.88
CA ARG A 93 27.73 7.28 -3.71
C ARG A 93 28.97 7.39 -2.80
N VAL A 94 29.85 6.39 -2.83
CA VAL A 94 31.24 6.53 -2.38
C VAL A 94 32.07 6.98 -3.57
N GLN A 95 32.75 8.12 -3.44
CA GLN A 95 33.73 8.61 -4.42
C GLN A 95 34.87 7.59 -4.58
N GLN A 96 35.02 7.03 -5.77
CA GLN A 96 36.16 6.19 -6.14
C GLN A 96 37.40 7.06 -6.38
N SER A 97 38.46 6.82 -5.62
CA SER A 97 39.83 7.22 -5.98
C SER A 97 40.44 6.20 -6.95
N PRO A 98 41.38 6.60 -7.82
CA PRO A 98 41.76 5.81 -8.99
C PRO A 98 42.53 4.52 -8.67
N VAL A 99 42.23 3.50 -9.47
CA VAL A 99 42.68 2.11 -9.43
C VAL A 99 44.17 1.97 -9.74
N THR A 100 44.87 1.18 -8.92
CA THR A 100 46.14 0.54 -9.28
C THR A 100 45.89 -0.96 -9.51
N ALA A 101 46.51 -1.54 -10.54
CA ALA A 101 46.22 -2.85 -11.15
C ALA A 101 46.17 -4.08 -10.20
N PRO A 102 45.39 -5.14 -10.53
CA PRO A 102 45.14 -6.27 -9.64
C PRO A 102 46.28 -7.31 -9.63
N ARG A 103 46.65 -7.77 -8.43
CA ARG A 103 47.33 -9.07 -8.21
C ARG A 103 46.28 -10.17 -8.05
N PRO A 104 46.58 -11.43 -8.45
CA PRO A 104 45.64 -12.53 -8.31
C PRO A 104 45.62 -13.00 -6.86
N GLU A 105 44.50 -12.79 -6.15
CA GLU A 105 44.27 -13.39 -4.84
C GLU A 105 43.30 -14.57 -4.90
N ASN A 106 43.72 -15.59 -4.15
CA ASN A 106 43.14 -16.89 -3.91
C ASN A 106 41.61 -16.96 -3.86
N GLN A 107 41.11 -18.08 -4.37
CA GLN A 107 39.76 -18.60 -4.15
C GLN A 107 39.44 -18.66 -2.65
N ASN A 108 38.67 -17.69 -2.16
CA ASN A 108 38.10 -17.73 -0.83
C ASN A 108 37.04 -18.85 -0.78
N GLN A 109 37.35 -19.89 -0.02
CA GLN A 109 36.37 -20.85 0.48
C GLN A 109 35.27 -20.08 1.22
N LEU A 110 34.03 -20.20 0.75
CA LEU A 110 32.82 -19.75 1.46
C LEU A 110 32.82 -20.37 2.86
N LYS A 111 33.16 -19.58 3.88
CA LYS A 111 33.04 -19.97 5.29
C LYS A 111 31.58 -20.34 5.55
N LYS A 112 31.28 -21.64 5.75
CA LYS A 112 29.99 -22.09 6.31
C LYS A 112 29.81 -21.41 7.66
N GLN A 113 28.95 -20.40 7.74
CA GLN A 113 28.54 -19.82 9.01
C GLN A 113 27.85 -20.90 9.86
N SER A 114 28.41 -21.15 11.03
CA SER A 114 27.88 -22.11 11.99
C SER A 114 26.80 -21.42 12.84
N PHE A 115 25.53 -21.47 12.40
CA PHE A 115 24.41 -21.00 13.23
C PHE A 115 24.25 -21.85 14.49
N SER A 116 23.92 -21.22 15.62
CA SER A 116 23.53 -21.93 16.84
C SER A 116 22.28 -22.77 16.58
N ARG A 117 22.10 -23.86 17.36
CA ARG A 117 20.92 -24.73 17.25
C ARG A 117 19.62 -23.95 17.43
N GLU A 118 19.61 -23.02 18.38
CA GLU A 118 18.47 -22.15 18.67
C GLU A 118 18.11 -21.24 17.49
N LEU A 119 19.11 -20.63 16.84
CA LEU A 119 18.87 -19.79 15.67
C LEU A 119 18.33 -20.60 14.49
N ARG A 120 18.85 -21.82 14.27
CA ARG A 120 18.31 -22.72 13.24
C ARG A 120 16.84 -23.06 13.49
N GLN A 121 16.50 -23.41 14.73
CA GLN A 121 15.10 -23.70 15.11
C GLN A 121 14.19 -22.48 14.91
N LYS A 122 14.65 -21.27 15.29
CA LYS A 122 13.90 -20.04 15.04
C LYS A 122 13.68 -19.79 13.55
N LEU A 123 14.71 -19.96 12.72
CA LEU A 123 14.59 -19.79 11.26
C LEU A 123 13.63 -20.81 10.63
N GLU A 124 13.66 -22.07 11.09
CA GLU A 124 12.70 -23.10 10.68
C GLU A 124 11.26 -22.71 11.06
N GLN A 125 11.04 -22.25 12.31
CA GLN A 125 9.74 -21.78 12.77
C GLN A 125 9.24 -20.56 11.98
N THR A 126 10.14 -19.64 11.63
CA THR A 126 9.84 -18.48 10.77
C THR A 126 9.31 -18.93 9.41
N VAL A 127 9.98 -19.88 8.75
CA VAL A 127 9.53 -20.44 7.47
C VAL A 127 8.21 -21.20 7.62
N THR A 128 8.01 -21.96 8.70
CA THR A 128 6.73 -22.64 8.98
C THR A 128 5.59 -21.63 9.12
N THR A 129 5.81 -20.53 9.85
CA THR A 129 4.81 -19.47 10.04
C THR A 129 4.44 -18.79 8.72
N ALA A 130 5.43 -18.51 7.87
CA ALA A 130 5.20 -17.94 6.54
C ALA A 130 4.39 -18.90 5.63
N ASN A 131 4.69 -20.20 5.67
CA ASN A 131 3.92 -21.19 4.91
C ASN A 131 2.47 -21.33 5.42
N GLN A 132 2.26 -21.22 6.74
CA GLN A 132 0.91 -21.18 7.32
C GLN A 132 0.13 -19.95 6.83
N LEU A 133 0.76 -18.77 6.85
CA LEU A 133 0.17 -17.54 6.31
C LEU A 133 -0.25 -17.72 4.84
N ILE A 134 0.63 -18.24 3.99
CA ILE A 134 0.30 -18.49 2.57
C ILE A 134 -0.92 -19.40 2.45
N SER A 135 -0.90 -20.57 3.11
CA SER A 135 -1.96 -21.57 2.98
C SER A 135 -3.32 -21.05 3.48
N GLN A 136 -3.34 -20.36 4.62
CA GLN A 136 -4.58 -19.87 5.22
C GLN A 136 -5.15 -18.68 4.45
N THR A 137 -4.29 -17.79 3.98
CA THR A 137 -4.71 -16.62 3.19
C THR A 137 -5.14 -17.02 1.78
N GLU A 138 -4.53 -18.03 1.17
CA GLU A 138 -5.01 -18.63 -0.09
C GLU A 138 -6.41 -19.24 0.07
N ASP A 139 -6.65 -20.05 1.11
CA ASP A 139 -7.99 -20.60 1.39
C ASP A 139 -9.02 -19.48 1.56
N THR A 140 -8.67 -18.47 2.38
CA THR A 140 -9.56 -17.36 2.70
C THR A 140 -9.89 -16.51 1.46
N PHE A 141 -8.88 -16.20 0.63
CA PHE A 141 -9.07 -15.45 -0.62
C PHE A 141 -9.87 -16.25 -1.66
N SER A 142 -9.55 -17.54 -1.85
CA SER A 142 -10.26 -18.39 -2.82
C SER A 142 -11.75 -18.54 -2.51
N ARG A 143 -12.12 -18.42 -1.23
CA ARG A 143 -13.51 -18.42 -0.74
C ARG A 143 -14.18 -17.04 -0.76
N GLY A 144 -13.49 -16.00 -1.23
CA GLY A 144 -13.99 -14.62 -1.29
C GLY A 144 -14.18 -13.96 0.08
N LEU A 145 -13.43 -14.38 1.09
CA LEU A 145 -13.58 -13.88 2.47
C LEU A 145 -12.67 -12.68 2.79
N ILE A 146 -11.66 -12.43 1.96
CA ILE A 146 -10.77 -11.27 2.05
C ILE A 146 -10.59 -10.66 0.66
N PRO A 147 -10.37 -9.33 0.57
CA PRO A 147 -10.10 -8.67 -0.69
C PRO A 147 -8.69 -8.98 -1.21
N LEU A 148 -8.46 -8.69 -2.50
CA LEU A 148 -7.17 -8.90 -3.17
C LEU A 148 -6.01 -8.15 -2.49
N SER A 149 -6.25 -6.97 -1.91
CA SER A 149 -5.23 -6.22 -1.17
C SER A 149 -4.65 -7.02 -0.01
N ASP A 150 -5.52 -7.68 0.74
CA ASP A 150 -5.17 -8.31 2.00
C ASP A 150 -4.44 -9.61 1.70
N TYR A 151 -4.91 -10.32 0.67
CA TYR A 151 -4.20 -11.44 0.07
C TYR A 151 -2.79 -11.05 -0.40
N HIS A 152 -2.66 -9.96 -1.14
CA HIS A 152 -1.37 -9.46 -1.63
C HIS A 152 -0.42 -9.07 -0.49
N LEU A 153 -0.91 -8.36 0.55
CA LEU A 153 -0.10 -8.02 1.72
C LEU A 153 0.45 -9.28 2.40
N ALA A 154 -0.41 -10.28 2.62
CA ALA A 154 -0.01 -11.54 3.24
C ALA A 154 1.02 -12.29 2.41
N LEU A 155 0.83 -12.38 1.08
CA LEU A 155 1.81 -13.02 0.20
C LEU A 155 3.15 -12.31 0.22
N ASN A 156 3.18 -10.98 0.12
CA ASN A 156 4.44 -10.22 0.16
C ASN A 156 5.16 -10.45 1.48
N LEU A 157 4.48 -10.29 2.61
CA LEU A 157 5.07 -10.51 3.92
C LEU A 157 5.63 -11.93 4.08
N ALA A 158 4.86 -12.95 3.66
CA ALA A 158 5.29 -14.34 3.76
C ALA A 158 6.50 -14.64 2.89
N TYR A 159 6.49 -14.22 1.62
CA TYR A 159 7.59 -14.50 0.70
C TYR A 159 8.83 -13.70 1.03
N ASP A 160 8.71 -12.42 1.41
CA ASP A 160 9.85 -11.62 1.88
C ASP A 160 10.48 -12.26 3.11
N THR A 161 9.66 -12.72 4.06
CA THR A 161 10.13 -13.45 5.25
C THR A 161 10.87 -14.75 4.87
N LYS A 162 10.34 -15.52 3.91
CA LYS A 162 11.00 -16.74 3.40
C LYS A 162 12.32 -16.43 2.69
N ILE A 163 12.36 -15.35 1.89
CA ILE A 163 13.55 -14.91 1.15
C ILE A 163 14.64 -14.49 2.15
N ARG A 164 14.33 -13.60 3.09
CA ARG A 164 15.28 -13.17 4.13
C ARG A 164 15.78 -14.32 4.99
N ALA A 165 14.89 -15.23 5.40
CA ALA A 165 15.32 -16.44 6.12
C ALA A 165 16.29 -17.30 5.28
N ALA A 166 16.03 -17.43 3.97
CA ALA A 166 16.91 -18.15 3.06
C ALA A 166 18.24 -17.42 2.83
N ASP A 167 18.25 -16.10 2.82
CA ASP A 167 19.44 -15.27 2.65
C ASP A 167 20.33 -15.31 3.89
N VAL A 168 19.74 -15.21 5.10
CA VAL A 168 20.43 -15.51 6.37
C VAL A 168 21.07 -16.91 6.31
N GLN A 169 20.38 -17.88 5.71
CA GLN A 169 20.91 -19.25 5.56
C GLN A 169 21.84 -19.44 4.35
N ASN A 170 22.13 -18.40 3.57
CA ASN A 170 22.92 -18.43 2.34
C ASN A 170 22.44 -19.48 1.31
N GLN A 171 21.13 -19.64 1.14
CA GLN A 171 20.53 -20.67 0.29
C GLN A 171 20.26 -20.21 -1.15
N GLY A 172 20.27 -18.90 -1.44
CA GLY A 172 20.07 -18.37 -2.80
C GLY A 172 18.73 -18.76 -3.42
N ARG A 173 17.65 -18.79 -2.62
CA ARG A 173 16.32 -19.28 -3.05
C ARG A 173 15.36 -18.19 -3.54
N ALA A 174 15.80 -16.93 -3.58
CA ALA A 174 14.95 -15.80 -3.93
C ALA A 174 14.14 -16.03 -5.23
N LYS A 175 14.80 -16.44 -6.32
CA LYS A 175 14.12 -16.70 -7.60
C LYS A 175 13.05 -17.80 -7.50
N LEU A 176 13.33 -18.90 -6.80
CA LEU A 176 12.37 -20.00 -6.64
C LEU A 176 11.12 -19.50 -5.91
N LEU A 177 11.33 -18.82 -4.79
CA LEU A 177 10.27 -18.28 -3.94
C LEU A 177 9.43 -17.23 -4.66
N LEU A 178 10.05 -16.35 -5.46
CA LEU A 178 9.33 -15.40 -6.30
C LEU A 178 8.49 -16.08 -7.39
N ASN A 179 8.96 -17.19 -7.97
CA ASN A 179 8.15 -17.97 -8.91
C ASN A 179 6.95 -18.66 -8.23
N GLU A 180 7.11 -19.13 -6.99
CA GLU A 180 5.99 -19.63 -6.17
C GLU A 180 4.95 -18.51 -5.92
N LYS A 181 5.40 -17.31 -5.52
CA LYS A 181 4.56 -16.11 -5.37
C LYS A 181 3.81 -15.78 -6.65
N ARG A 182 4.52 -15.73 -7.79
CA ARG A 182 3.96 -15.47 -9.11
C ARG A 182 2.85 -16.45 -9.49
N ALA A 183 3.03 -17.75 -9.23
CA ALA A 183 2.03 -18.76 -9.54
C ALA A 183 0.72 -18.54 -8.75
N LEU A 184 0.82 -18.13 -7.48
CA LEU A 184 -0.35 -17.82 -6.65
C LEU A 184 -1.08 -16.55 -7.11
N ILE A 185 -0.35 -15.53 -7.55
CA ILE A 185 -0.94 -14.31 -8.11
C ILE A 185 -1.59 -14.59 -9.48
N GLN A 186 -0.93 -15.38 -10.33
CA GLN A 186 -1.48 -15.82 -11.61
C GLN A 186 -2.82 -16.56 -11.41
N LYS A 187 -2.90 -17.45 -10.43
CA LYS A 187 -4.14 -18.13 -10.04
C LYS A 187 -5.22 -17.13 -9.58
N ALA A 188 -4.86 -16.09 -8.85
CA ALA A 188 -5.80 -15.03 -8.46
C ALA A 188 -6.31 -14.23 -9.67
N VAL A 189 -5.46 -13.91 -10.64
CA VAL A 189 -5.85 -13.27 -11.91
C VAL A 189 -6.82 -14.17 -12.67
N GLU A 190 -6.51 -15.47 -12.80
CA GLU A 190 -7.37 -16.45 -13.47
C GLU A 190 -8.71 -16.61 -12.77
N GLN A 191 -8.73 -16.64 -11.44
CA GLN A 191 -9.95 -16.70 -10.65
C GLN A 191 -10.82 -15.45 -10.88
N LEU A 192 -10.25 -14.25 -10.78
CA LEU A 192 -10.97 -13.00 -11.03
C LEU A 192 -11.48 -12.92 -12.46
N GLN A 193 -10.67 -13.32 -13.45
CA GLN A 193 -11.04 -13.32 -14.85
C GLN A 193 -12.10 -14.37 -15.20
N ALA A 194 -12.07 -15.56 -14.59
CA ALA A 194 -13.08 -16.59 -14.77
C ALA A 194 -14.43 -16.20 -14.14
N PHE A 195 -14.38 -15.37 -13.10
CA PHE A 195 -15.55 -14.75 -12.48
C PHE A 195 -15.90 -13.43 -13.20
N ASP A 196 -16.09 -13.49 -14.52
CA ASP A 196 -16.49 -12.35 -15.36
C ASP A 196 -17.88 -11.85 -14.95
N GLN A 197 -17.90 -10.97 -13.95
CA GLN A 197 -19.10 -10.34 -13.41
C GLN A 197 -19.00 -8.84 -13.64
N PRO A 198 -19.26 -8.34 -14.86
CA PRO A 198 -19.28 -6.91 -15.12
C PRO A 198 -20.37 -6.17 -14.31
N ALA A 199 -21.33 -6.89 -13.73
CA ALA A 199 -22.33 -6.35 -12.81
C ALA A 199 -21.86 -6.30 -11.33
N ALA A 200 -20.74 -6.94 -10.98
CA ALA A 200 -20.13 -6.82 -9.66
C ALA A 200 -19.30 -5.53 -9.62
N GLN A 201 -19.81 -4.53 -8.90
CA GLN A 201 -19.15 -3.24 -8.72
C GLN A 201 -17.72 -3.42 -8.20
N GLY A 202 -16.75 -2.68 -8.76
CA GLY A 202 -15.35 -2.74 -8.35
C GLY A 202 -14.53 -3.94 -8.88
N TRP A 203 -15.16 -4.91 -9.55
CA TRP A 203 -14.50 -6.14 -10.04
C TRP A 203 -13.41 -5.85 -11.07
N TYR A 204 -13.68 -4.97 -12.03
CA TYR A 204 -12.71 -4.67 -13.08
C TYR A 204 -11.46 -4.02 -12.48
N GLY A 205 -11.63 -3.09 -11.53
CA GLY A 205 -10.52 -2.53 -10.77
C GLY A 205 -9.70 -3.58 -10.04
N ASP A 206 -10.32 -4.61 -9.45
CA ASP A 206 -9.61 -5.73 -8.81
C ASP A 206 -8.85 -6.60 -9.81
N LEU A 207 -9.41 -6.85 -10.99
CA LEU A 207 -8.74 -7.61 -12.06
C LEU A 207 -7.50 -6.86 -12.58
N VAL A 208 -7.62 -5.55 -12.82
CA VAL A 208 -6.47 -4.72 -13.25
C VAL A 208 -5.41 -4.68 -12.15
N HIS A 209 -5.81 -4.55 -10.89
CA HIS A 209 -4.91 -4.60 -9.73
C HIS A 209 -4.17 -5.95 -9.65
N ALA A 210 -4.85 -7.08 -9.87
CA ALA A 210 -4.20 -8.39 -9.84
C ALA A 210 -3.16 -8.54 -10.95
N ARG A 211 -3.47 -8.05 -12.16
CA ARG A 211 -2.52 -8.02 -13.29
C ARG A 211 -1.33 -7.12 -13.01
N LEU A 212 -1.56 -5.97 -12.36
CA LEU A 212 -0.50 -5.07 -11.93
C LEU A 212 0.44 -5.76 -10.93
N ILE A 213 -0.10 -6.45 -9.92
CA ILE A 213 0.67 -7.22 -8.94
C ILE A 213 1.50 -8.33 -9.61
N LEU A 214 0.93 -8.99 -10.63
CA LEU A 214 1.64 -9.99 -11.41
C LEU A 214 2.84 -9.37 -12.16
N ALA A 215 2.64 -8.23 -12.82
CA ALA A 215 3.71 -7.51 -13.52
C ALA A 215 4.82 -7.03 -12.57
N GLN A 216 4.46 -6.59 -11.36
CA GLN A 216 5.41 -6.24 -10.29
C GLN A 216 6.24 -7.45 -9.87
N THR A 217 5.61 -8.61 -9.72
CA THR A 217 6.33 -9.86 -9.39
C THR A 217 7.24 -10.31 -10.54
N ASP A 218 6.83 -10.12 -11.79
CA ASP A 218 7.68 -10.38 -12.97
C ASP A 218 8.91 -9.46 -13.00
N TYR A 219 8.75 -8.19 -12.60
CA TYR A 219 9.86 -7.25 -12.43
C TYR A 219 10.85 -7.69 -11.33
N GLU A 220 10.34 -8.11 -10.16
CA GLU A 220 11.17 -8.68 -9.07
C GLU A 220 11.98 -9.91 -9.52
N ILE A 221 11.33 -10.86 -10.22
CA ILE A 221 11.97 -12.07 -10.75
C ILE A 221 13.07 -11.71 -11.75
N ALA A 222 12.80 -10.75 -12.64
CA ALA A 222 13.75 -10.29 -13.63
C ALA A 222 14.96 -9.60 -12.96
N GLY A 223 14.74 -8.82 -11.89
CA GLY A 223 15.79 -8.20 -11.09
C GLY A 223 16.73 -9.22 -10.43
N VAL A 224 16.17 -10.21 -9.72
CA VAL A 224 16.95 -11.29 -9.10
C VAL A 224 17.66 -12.17 -10.14
N SER A 225 17.12 -12.26 -11.35
CA SER A 225 17.74 -13.00 -12.46
C SER A 225 18.76 -12.16 -13.26
N HIS A 226 18.97 -10.88 -12.91
CA HIS A 226 19.76 -9.93 -13.69
C HIS A 226 19.34 -9.83 -15.17
N ASN A 227 18.05 -10.00 -15.44
CA ASN A 227 17.47 -9.92 -16.78
C ASN A 227 16.92 -8.52 -17.04
N ARG A 228 17.77 -7.63 -17.56
CA ARG A 228 17.42 -6.23 -17.82
C ARG A 228 16.26 -6.08 -18.81
N ASP A 229 16.26 -6.86 -19.90
CA ASP A 229 15.19 -6.81 -20.91
C ASP A 229 13.85 -7.26 -20.30
N GLY A 230 13.89 -8.28 -19.44
CA GLY A 230 12.72 -8.72 -18.68
C GLY A 230 12.21 -7.65 -17.71
N GLN A 231 13.12 -6.93 -17.04
CA GLN A 231 12.76 -5.81 -16.16
C GLN A 231 12.12 -4.66 -16.95
N GLU A 232 12.69 -4.29 -18.09
CA GLU A 232 12.14 -3.21 -18.94
C GLU A 232 10.74 -3.57 -19.46
N ALA A 233 10.55 -4.81 -19.92
CA ALA A 233 9.27 -5.30 -20.39
C ALA A 233 8.21 -5.32 -19.27
N ALA A 234 8.58 -5.82 -18.09
CA ALA A 234 7.69 -5.82 -16.92
C ALA A 234 7.34 -4.39 -16.48
N LEU A 235 8.32 -3.49 -16.46
CA LEU A 235 8.11 -2.08 -16.10
C LEU A 235 7.17 -1.36 -17.07
N GLY A 236 7.26 -1.64 -18.38
CA GLY A 236 6.30 -1.17 -19.36
C GLY A 236 4.86 -1.63 -19.08
N GLN A 237 4.69 -2.88 -18.61
CA GLN A 237 3.38 -3.37 -18.16
C GLN A 237 2.92 -2.71 -16.86
N ILE A 238 3.84 -2.51 -15.90
CA ILE A 238 3.54 -1.84 -14.63
C ILE A 238 3.01 -0.43 -14.89
N THR A 239 3.68 0.38 -15.71
CA THR A 239 3.22 1.74 -16.05
C THR A 239 1.84 1.73 -16.69
N ARG A 240 1.62 0.87 -17.69
CA ARG A 240 0.32 0.77 -18.37
C ARG A 240 -0.80 0.36 -17.40
N LEU A 241 -0.53 -0.66 -16.58
CA LEU A 241 -1.51 -1.19 -15.64
C LEU A 241 -1.74 -0.27 -14.44
N SER A 242 -0.75 0.53 -14.02
CA SER A 242 -0.94 1.53 -12.96
C SER A 242 -1.85 2.65 -13.43
N ASP A 243 -1.66 3.14 -14.66
CA ASP A 243 -2.50 4.19 -15.24
C ASP A 243 -3.93 3.69 -15.45
N GLU A 244 -4.09 2.47 -15.98
CA GLU A 244 -5.39 1.81 -16.12
C GLU A 244 -6.07 1.61 -14.76
N TYR A 245 -5.32 1.12 -13.75
CA TYR A 245 -5.84 0.91 -12.41
C TYR A 245 -6.31 2.22 -11.77
N PHE A 246 -5.53 3.28 -11.89
CA PHE A 246 -5.90 4.61 -11.41
C PHE A 246 -7.13 5.16 -12.12
N SER A 247 -7.19 5.09 -13.45
CA SER A 247 -8.35 5.54 -14.23
C SER A 247 -9.63 4.85 -13.77
N VAL A 248 -9.60 3.52 -13.66
CA VAL A 248 -10.76 2.72 -13.22
C VAL A 248 -11.16 3.08 -11.79
N ARG A 249 -10.21 3.13 -10.85
CA ARG A 249 -10.53 3.44 -9.45
C ARG A 249 -10.98 4.88 -9.25
N ASN A 250 -10.51 5.82 -10.06
CA ASN A 250 -10.96 7.21 -10.01
C ASN A 250 -12.42 7.33 -10.46
N GLU A 251 -12.79 6.67 -11.55
CA GLU A 251 -14.18 6.60 -12.01
C GLU A 251 -15.08 5.92 -10.97
N GLU A 252 -14.69 4.73 -10.49
CA GLU A 252 -15.42 3.99 -9.46
C GLU A 252 -15.55 4.81 -8.15
N PHE A 253 -14.52 5.56 -7.76
CA PHE A 253 -14.56 6.42 -6.58
C PHE A 253 -15.58 7.56 -6.75
N SER A 254 -15.65 8.16 -7.95
CA SER A 254 -16.57 9.26 -8.25
C SER A 254 -18.06 8.86 -8.15
N VAL A 255 -18.36 7.57 -8.37
CA VAL A 255 -19.72 7.01 -8.25
C VAL A 255 -19.94 6.23 -6.94
N GLY A 256 -18.95 6.19 -6.05
CA GLY A 256 -19.02 5.52 -4.75
C GLY A 256 -18.87 3.99 -4.78
N GLU A 257 -18.37 3.43 -5.88
CA GLU A 257 -18.10 2.00 -6.05
C GLU A 257 -16.70 1.59 -5.53
N ALA A 258 -15.73 2.50 -5.55
CA ALA A 258 -14.45 2.34 -4.89
C ALA A 258 -14.39 3.14 -3.60
N GLY A 259 -13.79 2.58 -2.55
CA GLY A 259 -13.51 3.29 -1.32
C GLY A 259 -12.22 4.11 -1.40
N LEU A 260 -11.98 4.89 -0.34
CA LEU A 260 -10.79 5.72 -0.21
C LEU A 260 -9.49 4.90 -0.20
N ALA A 261 -9.54 3.64 0.26
CA ALA A 261 -8.39 2.75 0.32
C ALA A 261 -8.00 2.24 -1.08
N GLU A 262 -8.97 1.93 -1.94
CA GLU A 262 -8.76 1.56 -3.34
C GLU A 262 -8.17 2.73 -4.13
N TYR A 263 -8.76 3.92 -3.98
CA TYR A 263 -8.29 5.12 -4.67
C TYR A 263 -6.85 5.47 -4.28
N ARG A 264 -6.54 5.46 -2.98
CA ARG A 264 -5.17 5.67 -2.46
C ARG A 264 -4.17 4.68 -3.05
N ARG A 265 -4.53 3.39 -3.08
CA ARG A 265 -3.70 2.33 -3.68
C ARG A 265 -3.42 2.61 -5.14
N ALA A 266 -4.42 3.07 -5.89
CA ALA A 266 -4.30 3.31 -7.32
C ALA A 266 -3.41 4.52 -7.62
N SER A 267 -3.59 5.61 -6.88
CA SER A 267 -2.70 6.78 -6.97
C SER A 267 -1.25 6.40 -6.61
N ARG A 268 -1.05 5.63 -5.53
CA ARG A 268 0.27 5.11 -5.14
C ARG A 268 0.92 4.28 -6.26
N ALA A 269 0.14 3.46 -6.95
CA ALA A 269 0.65 2.60 -8.02
C ALA A 269 1.26 3.42 -9.18
N VAL A 270 0.61 4.51 -9.58
CA VAL A 270 1.12 5.42 -10.62
C VAL A 270 2.40 6.09 -10.16
N ASN A 271 2.44 6.58 -8.91
CA ASN A 271 3.63 7.18 -8.34
C ASN A 271 4.84 6.22 -8.37
N ILE A 272 4.66 4.99 -7.86
CA ILE A 272 5.74 3.99 -7.82
C ILE A 272 6.18 3.59 -9.23
N ALA A 273 5.24 3.38 -10.15
CA ALA A 273 5.57 3.05 -11.53
C ALA A 273 6.44 4.14 -12.17
N ARG A 274 6.14 5.42 -11.89
CA ARG A 274 6.93 6.56 -12.36
C ARG A 274 8.31 6.63 -11.71
N GLN A 275 8.39 6.45 -10.39
CA GLN A 275 9.66 6.41 -9.66
C GLN A 275 10.59 5.32 -10.19
N GLU A 276 10.06 4.10 -10.34
CA GLU A 276 10.80 2.97 -10.90
C GLU A 276 11.22 3.21 -12.35
N GLN A 277 10.34 3.80 -13.17
CA GLN A 277 10.68 4.16 -14.56
C GLN A 277 11.80 5.18 -14.65
N ASN A 278 11.75 6.22 -13.82
CA ASN A 278 12.80 7.24 -13.73
C ASN A 278 14.11 6.62 -13.25
N HIS A 279 14.05 5.80 -12.20
CA HIS A 279 15.19 5.07 -11.67
C HIS A 279 15.84 4.17 -12.74
N PHE A 280 15.06 3.34 -13.42
CA PHE A 280 15.53 2.43 -14.47
C PHE A 280 16.18 3.15 -15.65
N ARG A 281 15.66 4.34 -15.99
CA ARG A 281 16.19 5.20 -17.05
C ARG A 281 17.34 6.11 -16.59
N GLY A 282 17.65 6.15 -15.30
CA GLY A 282 18.65 7.06 -14.73
C GLY A 282 18.25 8.54 -14.81
N VAL A 283 16.95 8.82 -14.91
CA VAL A 283 16.39 10.17 -14.93
C VAL A 283 16.08 10.58 -13.50
N LYS A 284 16.39 11.84 -13.17
CA LYS A 284 16.06 12.39 -11.86
C LYS A 284 14.54 12.55 -11.76
N ASP A 285 13.97 11.99 -10.70
CA ASP A 285 12.56 12.19 -10.40
C ASP A 285 12.37 13.45 -9.57
N GLU A 286 11.67 14.43 -10.14
CA GLU A 286 11.46 15.73 -9.49
C GLU A 286 10.01 15.95 -9.03
N THR A 287 9.05 15.18 -9.56
CA THR A 287 7.62 15.51 -9.42
C THR A 287 6.74 14.36 -8.95
N SER A 288 7.19 13.10 -8.99
CA SER A 288 6.34 11.95 -8.59
C SER A 288 5.81 12.08 -7.16
N LEU A 289 6.72 12.26 -6.19
CA LEU A 289 6.38 12.44 -4.77
C LEU A 289 5.50 13.67 -4.52
N MET A 290 5.69 14.74 -5.29
CA MET A 290 4.87 15.94 -5.17
C MET A 290 3.44 15.69 -5.64
N ASN A 291 3.27 15.05 -6.80
CA ASN A 291 1.95 14.70 -7.33
C ASN A 291 1.24 13.71 -6.39
N TYR A 292 1.97 12.72 -5.85
CA TYR A 292 1.40 11.78 -4.90
C TYR A 292 1.00 12.45 -3.57
N ALA A 293 1.78 13.43 -3.10
CA ALA A 293 1.40 14.21 -1.92
C ALA A 293 0.10 15.01 -2.17
N GLU A 294 -0.10 15.55 -3.36
CA GLU A 294 -1.34 16.26 -3.73
C GLU A 294 -2.55 15.31 -3.72
N ASP A 295 -2.43 14.12 -4.32
CA ASP A 295 -3.48 13.10 -4.28
C ASP A 295 -3.82 12.69 -2.84
N LEU A 296 -2.81 12.53 -1.98
CA LEU A 296 -3.01 12.22 -0.56
C LEU A 296 -3.68 13.36 0.20
N HIS A 297 -3.42 14.61 -0.16
CA HIS A 297 -4.06 15.77 0.44
C HIS A 297 -5.55 15.85 0.09
N GLN A 298 -5.93 15.48 -1.14
CA GLN A 298 -7.34 15.35 -1.53
C GLN A 298 -8.05 14.25 -0.72
N ILE A 299 -7.38 13.11 -0.50
CA ILE A 299 -7.90 12.01 0.32
C ILE A 299 -8.07 12.45 1.78
N GLU A 300 -7.07 13.12 2.35
CA GLU A 300 -7.15 13.70 3.70
C GLU A 300 -8.37 14.62 3.82
N SER A 301 -8.51 15.58 2.90
CA SER A 301 -9.60 16.55 2.88
C SER A 301 -10.97 15.86 2.81
N ALA A 302 -11.10 14.81 2.00
CA ALA A 302 -12.33 14.03 1.89
C ALA A 302 -12.65 13.30 3.21
N VAL A 303 -11.65 12.67 3.85
CA VAL A 303 -11.82 11.97 5.13
C VAL A 303 -12.21 12.92 6.26
N GLU A 304 -11.59 14.10 6.31
CA GLU A 304 -11.95 15.15 7.28
C GLU A 304 -13.38 15.66 7.04
N TRP A 305 -13.78 15.85 5.78
CA TRP A 305 -15.15 16.20 5.45
C TRP A 305 -16.13 15.13 5.93
N PHE A 306 -15.87 13.84 5.67
CA PHE A 306 -16.71 12.76 6.18
C PHE A 306 -16.76 12.74 7.72
N SER A 307 -15.64 13.05 8.37
CA SER A 307 -15.53 13.11 9.83
C SER A 307 -16.42 14.21 10.41
N SER A 308 -16.33 15.41 9.83
CA SER A 308 -17.14 16.56 10.23
C SER A 308 -18.65 16.35 10.04
N ASN A 309 -19.04 15.48 9.11
CA ASN A 309 -20.43 15.12 8.83
C ASN A 309 -20.89 13.85 9.56
N GLY A 310 -20.06 13.28 10.44
CA GLY A 310 -20.39 12.09 11.25
C GLY A 310 -20.50 10.78 10.44
N ALA A 311 -19.95 10.74 9.22
CA ALA A 311 -19.96 9.54 8.41
C ALA A 311 -18.89 8.54 8.90
N GLY A 312 -19.18 7.24 8.82
CA GLY A 312 -18.25 6.18 9.23
C GLY A 312 -16.93 6.15 8.45
N LEU A 313 -16.91 6.72 7.24
CA LEU A 313 -15.70 6.94 6.43
C LEU A 313 -14.77 8.04 6.98
N GLY A 314 -15.24 8.79 7.99
CA GLY A 314 -14.51 9.82 8.71
C GLY A 314 -14.19 9.46 10.15
N ARG A 315 -14.09 8.17 10.47
CA ARG A 315 -13.63 7.71 11.80
C ARG A 315 -12.27 8.32 12.14
N ALA A 316 -12.04 8.60 13.41
CA ALA A 316 -10.84 9.28 13.87
C ALA A 316 -9.54 8.52 13.51
N ASP A 317 -9.55 7.17 13.49
CA ASP A 317 -8.36 6.42 13.06
C ASP A 317 -8.05 6.59 11.58
N LEU A 318 -9.07 6.77 10.74
CA LEU A 318 -8.90 7.01 9.31
C LEU A 318 -8.40 8.43 9.02
N VAL A 319 -8.83 9.42 9.82
CA VAL A 319 -8.30 10.79 9.77
C VAL A 319 -6.80 10.78 10.07
N ASP A 320 -6.42 10.21 11.22
CA ASP A 320 -5.02 10.14 11.65
C ASP A 320 -4.17 9.34 10.66
N LEU A 321 -4.69 8.23 10.13
CA LEU A 321 -3.96 7.42 9.15
C LEU A 321 -3.78 8.15 7.82
N SER A 322 -4.76 8.92 7.35
CA SER A 322 -4.63 9.71 6.12
C SER A 322 -3.59 10.81 6.27
N LYS A 323 -3.59 11.53 7.40
CA LYS A 323 -2.56 12.52 7.74
C LYS A 323 -1.17 11.90 7.83
N ALA A 324 -1.06 10.73 8.47
CA ALA A 324 0.21 10.03 8.57
C ALA A 324 0.78 9.66 7.19
N ASN A 325 -0.06 9.15 6.27
CA ASN A 325 0.39 8.85 4.91
C ASN A 325 0.87 10.09 4.16
N LEU A 326 0.13 11.21 4.23
CA LEU A 326 0.54 12.46 3.61
C LEU A 326 1.88 12.95 4.17
N ASN A 327 2.00 13.01 5.50
CA ASN A 327 3.22 13.43 6.17
C ASN A 327 4.40 12.51 5.86
N TYR A 328 4.20 11.20 5.76
CA TYR A 328 5.26 10.28 5.35
C TYR A 328 5.79 10.63 3.95
N VAL A 329 4.90 10.85 2.98
CA VAL A 329 5.28 11.17 1.58
C VAL A 329 5.92 12.54 1.48
N GLN A 330 5.41 13.54 2.20
CA GLN A 330 6.03 14.86 2.30
C GLN A 330 7.43 14.76 2.93
N GLY A 331 7.60 13.93 3.96
CA GLY A 331 8.90 13.63 4.56
C GLY A 331 9.91 13.09 3.55
N LYS A 332 9.49 12.13 2.71
CA LYS A 332 10.30 11.59 1.60
C LYS A 332 10.61 12.63 0.53
N TYR A 333 9.65 13.47 0.16
CA TYR A 333 9.85 14.56 -0.79
C TYR A 333 10.92 15.55 -0.28
N TYR A 334 10.84 15.98 0.98
CA TYR A 334 11.84 16.89 1.54
C TYR A 334 13.21 16.20 1.72
N GLN A 335 13.23 14.90 2.03
CA GLN A 335 14.46 14.12 2.08
C GLN A 335 15.17 14.09 0.72
N SER A 336 14.43 13.87 -0.38
CA SER A 336 15.00 13.85 -1.74
C SER A 336 15.54 15.21 -2.19
N GLN A 337 15.05 16.30 -1.58
CA GLN A 337 15.55 17.65 -1.76
C GLN A 337 16.71 18.03 -0.82
N ASN A 338 17.19 17.11 0.02
CA ASN A 338 18.18 17.37 1.08
C ASN A 338 17.71 18.41 2.11
N ARG A 339 16.39 18.51 2.35
CA ARG A 339 15.77 19.38 3.37
C ARG A 339 15.50 18.56 4.63
N GLU A 340 16.58 18.27 5.36
CA GLU A 340 16.54 17.33 6.50
C GLU A 340 15.65 17.81 7.65
N THR A 341 15.62 19.11 7.96
CA THR A 341 14.81 19.64 9.08
C THR A 341 13.32 19.43 8.83
N GLU A 342 12.86 19.75 7.62
CA GLU A 342 11.49 19.56 7.18
C GLU A 342 11.15 18.07 7.11
N SER A 343 12.03 17.28 6.51
CA SER A 343 11.87 15.82 6.45
C SER A 343 11.71 15.20 7.85
N GLN A 344 12.54 15.61 8.82
CA GLN A 344 12.44 15.18 10.22
C GLN A 344 11.12 15.57 10.87
N GLN A 345 10.61 16.78 10.60
CA GLN A 345 9.32 17.23 11.13
C GLN A 345 8.19 16.35 10.58
N PHE A 346 8.13 16.18 9.26
CA PHE A 346 7.09 15.37 8.62
C PHE A 346 7.13 13.90 9.05
N PHE A 347 8.31 13.29 9.18
CA PHE A 347 8.41 11.92 9.71
C PHE A 347 8.02 11.82 11.18
N ASN A 348 8.31 12.84 11.99
CA ASN A 348 7.84 12.89 13.37
C ASN A 348 6.30 12.97 13.45
N ASP A 349 5.69 13.82 12.64
CA ASP A 349 4.23 13.99 12.62
C ASP A 349 3.54 12.72 12.11
N SER A 350 4.09 12.10 11.05
CA SER A 350 3.66 10.79 10.56
C SER A 350 3.76 9.70 11.63
N LEU A 351 4.89 9.61 12.34
CA LEU A 351 5.10 8.65 13.42
C LEU A 351 4.03 8.79 14.52
N GLN A 352 3.77 10.02 14.95
CA GLN A 352 2.79 10.30 16.01
C GLN A 352 1.37 9.94 15.57
N GLN A 353 0.98 10.33 14.35
CA GLN A 353 -0.37 10.07 13.83
C GLN A 353 -0.60 8.59 13.52
N ALA A 354 0.38 7.89 12.94
CA ALA A 354 0.29 6.45 12.70
C ALA A 354 0.16 5.67 14.02
N LYS A 355 0.90 6.09 15.05
CA LYS A 355 0.76 5.54 16.40
C LYS A 355 -0.64 5.80 16.98
N SER A 356 -1.14 7.04 16.92
CA SER A 356 -2.49 7.37 17.42
C SER A 356 -3.58 6.55 16.72
N ALA A 357 -3.51 6.41 15.39
CA ALA A 357 -4.43 5.58 14.62
C ALA A 357 -4.37 4.11 15.07
N TRP A 358 -3.15 3.58 15.27
CA TRP A 358 -2.95 2.22 15.74
C TRP A 358 -3.49 2.00 17.16
N GLU A 359 -3.21 2.91 18.10
CA GLU A 359 -3.71 2.84 19.48
C GLU A 359 -5.24 2.90 19.50
N LEU A 360 -5.85 3.79 18.72
CA LEU A 360 -7.30 3.90 18.62
C LEU A 360 -7.94 2.63 18.04
N ARG A 361 -7.32 2.04 17.02
CA ARG A 361 -7.75 0.74 16.47
C ARG A 361 -7.64 -0.36 17.52
N MET A 362 -6.53 -0.44 18.24
CA MET A 362 -6.27 -1.48 19.24
C MET A 362 -7.20 -1.37 20.46
N ASP A 363 -7.41 -0.14 20.95
CA ASP A 363 -8.08 0.11 22.23
C ASP A 363 -9.60 0.24 22.10
N GLN A 364 -10.08 0.71 20.95
CA GLN A 364 -11.50 1.04 20.78
C GLN A 364 -12.18 0.27 19.66
N TYR A 365 -11.56 0.19 18.48
CA TYR A 365 -12.26 -0.35 17.31
C TYR A 365 -12.19 -1.85 17.18
N TYR A 366 -11.03 -2.45 17.44
CA TYR A 366 -10.86 -3.89 17.40
C TYR A 366 -11.73 -4.61 18.44
N PRO A 367 -11.79 -4.20 19.74
CA PRO A 367 -12.68 -4.83 20.72
C PRO A 367 -14.17 -4.71 20.37
N ARG A 368 -14.55 -3.71 19.57
CA ARG A 368 -15.93 -3.49 19.11
C ARG A 368 -16.23 -4.14 17.76
N GLY A 369 -15.25 -4.83 17.16
CA GLY A 369 -15.39 -5.47 15.84
C GLY A 369 -15.49 -4.49 14.67
N THR A 370 -15.11 -3.22 14.86
CA THR A 370 -15.10 -2.22 13.79
C THR A 370 -13.72 -2.05 13.15
N ALA A 371 -12.69 -2.70 13.67
CA ALA A 371 -11.39 -2.89 13.01
C ALA A 371 -10.99 -4.36 13.13
N ASN A 372 -10.26 -4.87 12.14
CA ASN A 372 -9.72 -6.23 12.15
C ASN A 372 -8.20 -6.24 12.39
N LEU A 373 -7.58 -7.43 12.44
CA LEU A 373 -6.12 -7.54 12.62
C LEU A 373 -5.36 -7.00 11.40
N HIS A 374 -5.94 -7.01 10.21
CA HIS A 374 -5.36 -6.40 9.02
C HIS A 374 -5.24 -4.87 9.16
N ASP A 375 -6.27 -4.20 9.69
CA ASP A 375 -6.26 -2.76 9.98
C ASP A 375 -5.18 -2.42 11.02
N LEU A 376 -5.04 -3.25 12.05
CA LEU A 376 -3.97 -3.09 13.05
C LEU A 376 -2.59 -3.27 12.40
N THR A 377 -2.45 -4.26 11.53
CA THR A 377 -1.19 -4.55 10.83
C THR A 377 -0.78 -3.41 9.91
N THR A 378 -1.68 -2.91 9.07
CA THR A 378 -1.38 -1.82 8.11
C THR A 378 -0.99 -0.53 8.82
N SER A 379 -1.68 -0.16 9.90
CA SER A 379 -1.32 1.00 10.71
C SER A 379 0.03 0.83 11.43
N TRP A 380 0.32 -0.37 11.94
CA TRP A 380 1.62 -0.66 12.54
C TRP A 380 2.78 -0.58 11.53
N ILE A 381 2.60 -1.08 10.30
CA ILE A 381 3.64 -1.01 9.27
C ILE A 381 3.96 0.46 8.93
N LEU A 382 2.97 1.36 8.82
CA LEU A 382 3.23 2.79 8.61
C LEU A 382 3.91 3.45 9.81
N TRP A 383 3.54 3.02 11.03
CA TRP A 383 4.21 3.47 12.25
C TRP A 383 5.69 3.05 12.25
N ASN A 384 6.00 1.80 11.89
CA ASN A 384 7.36 1.28 11.76
C ASN A 384 8.16 1.99 10.66
N ALA A 385 7.53 2.21 9.51
CA ALA A 385 8.10 2.95 8.38
C ALA A 385 8.54 4.35 8.80
N SER A 386 7.64 5.13 9.40
CA SER A 386 7.92 6.48 9.86
C SER A 386 9.00 6.51 10.94
N GLY A 387 9.00 5.52 11.84
CA GLY A 387 10.01 5.38 12.88
C GLY A 387 11.39 5.00 12.38
N SER A 388 11.46 4.21 11.31
CA SER A 388 12.73 3.85 10.67
C SER A 388 13.37 5.07 10.03
N GLU A 389 12.62 5.83 9.21
CA GLU A 389 13.11 7.07 8.59
C GLU A 389 13.56 8.10 9.64
N LEU A 390 12.75 8.30 10.69
CA LEU A 390 13.11 9.24 11.75
C LEU A 390 14.33 8.77 12.55
N SER A 391 14.50 7.46 12.75
CA SER A 391 15.66 6.90 13.44
C SER A 391 16.96 7.12 12.66
N GLU A 392 16.90 7.08 11.33
CA GLU A 392 18.06 7.37 10.48
C GLU A 392 18.46 8.85 10.55
N LEU A 393 17.48 9.76 10.53
CA LEU A 393 17.72 11.20 10.60
C LEU A 393 18.04 11.69 12.02
N LYS A 394 17.49 11.04 13.05
CA LYS A 394 17.71 11.33 14.48
C LYS A 394 18.11 10.07 15.26
N PRO A 395 19.38 9.64 15.17
CA PRO A 395 19.87 8.44 15.86
C PRO A 395 19.67 8.45 17.38
N SER A 396 19.64 9.64 18.00
CA SER A 396 19.40 9.80 19.44
C SER A 396 18.02 9.32 19.90
N GLN A 397 17.03 9.27 19.00
CA GLN A 397 15.67 8.81 19.31
C GLN A 397 15.44 7.33 18.95
N SER A 398 16.37 6.71 18.22
CA SER A 398 16.19 5.37 17.64
C SER A 398 15.86 4.29 18.67
N ALA A 399 16.49 4.31 19.85
CA ALA A 399 16.24 3.31 20.90
C ALA A 399 14.81 3.41 21.46
N ALA A 400 14.32 4.63 21.71
CA ALA A 400 12.97 4.86 22.22
C ALA A 400 11.90 4.50 21.18
N ILE A 401 12.13 4.87 19.91
CA ILE A 401 11.25 4.51 18.79
C ILE A 401 11.15 2.99 18.65
N ARG A 402 12.30 2.29 18.61
CA ARG A 402 12.32 0.83 18.50
C ARG A 402 11.60 0.15 19.66
N GLN A 403 11.85 0.59 20.90
CA GLN A 403 11.18 0.03 22.06
C GLN A 403 9.65 0.17 21.98
N ALA A 404 9.15 1.33 21.53
CA ALA A 404 7.72 1.55 21.36
C ALA A 404 7.11 0.66 20.26
N LEU A 405 7.81 0.51 19.13
CA LEU A 405 7.39 -0.36 18.02
C LEU A 405 7.35 -1.84 18.42
N THR A 406 8.38 -2.33 19.11
CA THR A 406 8.43 -3.70 19.64
C THR A 406 7.30 -3.94 20.63
N ALA A 407 7.06 -3.02 21.56
CA ALA A 407 5.96 -3.15 22.53
C ALA A 407 4.58 -3.16 21.85
N GLY A 408 4.39 -2.33 20.82
CA GLY A 408 3.17 -2.32 20.01
C GLY A 408 2.95 -3.66 19.29
N LEU A 409 4.00 -4.18 18.65
CA LEU A 409 3.92 -5.46 17.94
C LEU A 409 3.66 -6.64 18.90
N ASP A 410 4.32 -6.66 20.06
CA ASP A 410 4.09 -7.68 21.08
C ASP A 410 2.65 -7.63 21.60
N ARG A 411 2.08 -6.43 21.75
CA ARG A 411 0.67 -6.27 22.10
C ARG A 411 -0.25 -6.84 21.01
N MET A 412 0.03 -6.60 19.73
CA MET A 412 -0.72 -7.21 18.62
C MET A 412 -0.64 -8.73 18.63
N VAL A 413 0.55 -9.30 18.84
CA VAL A 413 0.74 -10.75 18.91
C VAL A 413 -0.08 -11.34 20.06
N ASN A 414 -0.02 -10.74 21.25
CA ASN A 414 -0.81 -11.18 22.40
C ASN A 414 -2.32 -11.11 22.13
N THR A 415 -2.79 -10.08 21.42
CA THR A 415 -4.18 -9.97 20.99
C THR A 415 -4.54 -11.08 20.01
N ALA A 416 -3.68 -11.39 19.04
CA ALA A 416 -3.89 -12.47 18.07
C ALA A 416 -3.94 -13.85 18.75
N ASP A 417 -3.05 -14.11 19.70
CA ASP A 417 -2.97 -15.37 20.47
C ASP A 417 -4.22 -15.65 21.31
N GLN A 418 -4.98 -14.61 21.68
CA GLN A 418 -6.22 -14.75 22.44
C GLN A 418 -7.42 -15.13 21.57
N ILE A 419 -7.28 -15.08 20.24
CA ILE A 419 -8.38 -15.35 19.32
C ILE A 419 -8.60 -16.85 19.20
N THR A 420 -9.80 -17.30 19.58
CA THR A 420 -10.25 -18.66 19.28
C THR A 420 -10.96 -18.68 17.94
N ASP A 421 -10.23 -18.91 16.84
CA ASP A 421 -10.84 -19.01 15.52
C ASP A 421 -11.51 -20.37 15.30
N ARG A 422 -12.81 -20.42 15.58
CA ARG A 422 -13.61 -21.66 15.43
C ARG A 422 -13.98 -21.99 13.99
N ARG A 423 -13.80 -21.07 13.03
CA ARG A 423 -14.33 -21.19 11.65
C ARG A 423 -13.27 -20.98 10.56
N GLY A 424 -12.01 -20.79 10.94
CA GLY A 424 -10.91 -20.55 10.01
C GLY A 424 -10.99 -19.20 9.31
N ARG A 425 -11.79 -18.25 9.81
CA ARG A 425 -11.98 -16.93 9.17
C ARG A 425 -10.89 -15.93 9.53
N MET A 426 -10.26 -16.12 10.68
CA MET A 426 -9.25 -15.22 11.24
C MET A 426 -7.86 -15.86 11.21
N ALA A 427 -7.75 -17.12 10.78
CA ALA A 427 -6.49 -17.84 10.72
C ALA A 427 -5.43 -17.06 9.92
N GLY A 428 -5.77 -16.61 8.70
CA GLY A 428 -4.85 -15.80 7.88
C GLY A 428 -4.40 -14.51 8.56
N ASP A 429 -5.33 -13.81 9.21
CA ASP A 429 -5.07 -12.59 9.98
C ASP A 429 -4.17 -12.84 11.21
N ILE A 430 -4.36 -13.95 11.92
CA ILE A 430 -3.52 -14.35 13.05
C ILE A 430 -2.11 -14.68 12.55
N SER A 431 -2.00 -15.51 11.52
CA SER A 431 -0.72 -15.85 10.91
C SER A 431 -0.02 -14.64 10.30
N LEU A 432 -0.76 -13.61 9.85
CA LEU A 432 -0.19 -12.36 9.35
C LEU A 432 0.59 -11.65 10.46
N VAL A 433 0.00 -11.51 11.64
CA VAL A 433 0.63 -10.86 12.80
C VAL A 433 1.87 -11.65 13.27
N HIS A 434 1.80 -12.98 13.33
CA HIS A 434 2.97 -13.79 13.68
C HIS A 434 4.08 -13.73 12.62
N CYS A 435 3.72 -13.73 11.34
CA CYS A 435 4.70 -13.59 10.26
C CYS A 435 5.37 -12.22 10.31
N LEU A 436 4.62 -11.17 10.64
CA LEU A 436 5.15 -9.82 10.84
C LEU A 436 6.18 -9.81 11.97
N LYS A 437 5.87 -10.42 13.11
CA LYS A 437 6.82 -10.55 14.23
C LYS A 437 8.11 -11.26 13.82
N ASN A 438 8.01 -12.33 13.04
CA ASN A 438 9.17 -13.06 12.56
C ASN A 438 9.97 -12.27 11.51
N SER A 439 9.31 -11.48 10.66
CA SER A 439 9.96 -10.58 9.71
C SER A 439 10.82 -9.54 10.42
N GLU A 440 10.28 -8.89 11.47
CA GLU A 440 11.03 -7.92 12.26
C GLU A 440 12.23 -8.55 12.98
N PHE A 441 12.08 -9.77 13.48
CA PHE A 441 13.21 -10.52 14.03
C PHE A 441 14.34 -10.73 12.99
N LEU A 442 14.00 -11.03 11.73
CA LEU A 442 14.99 -11.19 10.67
C LEU A 442 15.69 -9.86 10.35
N ILE A 443 14.96 -8.74 10.32
CA ILE A 443 15.52 -7.40 10.14
C ILE A 443 16.56 -7.09 11.23
N GLU A 444 16.21 -7.35 12.50
CA GLU A 444 17.12 -7.14 13.62
C GLU A 444 18.37 -8.02 13.54
N LEU A 445 18.21 -9.27 13.08
CA LEU A 445 19.30 -10.22 12.90
C LEU A 445 20.27 -9.76 11.79
N GLU A 446 19.75 -9.36 10.63
CA GLU A 446 20.54 -8.85 9.50
C GLU A 446 21.32 -7.58 9.89
N ASN A 447 20.64 -6.64 10.56
CA ASN A 447 21.25 -5.41 11.07
C ASN A 447 22.35 -5.68 12.12
N SER A 448 22.29 -6.80 12.82
CA SER A 448 23.31 -7.21 13.80
C SER A 448 24.50 -7.91 13.14
N GLN A 449 24.34 -8.47 11.94
CA GLN A 449 25.41 -9.14 11.19
C GLN A 449 26.21 -8.17 10.30
N ASN A 450 25.60 -7.04 9.91
CA ASN A 450 26.22 -5.99 9.08
C ASN A 450 26.99 -4.93 9.89
N LYS A 451 27.07 -5.06 11.22
CA LYS A 451 27.92 -4.26 12.12
C LYS A 451 29.17 -5.03 12.50
#